data_AF-A0A352R3G0-F1
#
_entry.id   AF-A0A352R3G0-F1
#
_cell.length_a   1.000
_cell.length_b   1.000
_cell.length_c   1.000
_cell.angle_alpha   90.00
_cell.angle_beta   90.00
_cell.angle_gamma   90.00
#
_symmetry.space_group_name_H-M   'P 1'
#
loop_
_entity.id
_entity.type
_entity.pdbx_description
1 polymer ?
#
loop_
_entity_poly.entity_id
_entity_poly.type
_entity_poly.pdbx_seq_one_letter_code
_entity_poly.pdbx_strand_id
1 'polypeptide(L)'
;MSAVKRRYIPNLTRQMAVAETNYHRLQRLLGDLKQLTSLQVTLQHEQVTPNTQLHIKVIERFNYTTTLEIQLGSGSNWWHKPLHVRLYHDVRMAEVVKSADYRQYRGSYGYPNDQGLVADEKAQLNSYLALLLKQAVQHGTHLQRQAQEVA
;
A
#
# COMPACT_ATOMS: atom_id res chain seq x y z
N MET A 1 -9.02 19.02 -35.19
CA MET A 1 -8.06 19.65 -34.26
C MET A 1 -7.72 18.64 -33.18
N SER A 2 -6.54 18.03 -33.25
CA SER A 2 -6.07 17.05 -32.26
C SER A 2 -5.71 17.77 -30.96
N ALA A 3 -6.36 17.42 -29.85
CA ALA A 3 -6.03 17.94 -28.53
C ALA A 3 -4.61 17.51 -28.17
N VAL A 4 -3.69 18.48 -28.02
CA VAL A 4 -2.32 18.24 -27.58
C VAL A 4 -2.39 17.65 -26.17
N LYS A 5 -2.13 16.34 -26.05
CA LYS A 5 -2.12 15.62 -24.77
C LYS A 5 -0.99 16.20 -23.92
N ARG A 6 -1.34 16.96 -22.86
CA ARG A 6 -0.34 17.57 -21.96
C ARG A 6 0.55 16.48 -21.38
N ARG A 7 1.86 16.63 -21.54
CA ARG A 7 2.88 15.76 -20.95
C ARG A 7 2.73 15.80 -19.42
N TYR A 8 2.50 14.64 -18.81
CA TYR A 8 2.46 14.51 -17.36
C TYR A 8 3.83 14.83 -16.77
N ILE A 9 3.88 15.77 -15.82
CA ILE A 9 5.08 16.12 -15.06
C ILE A 9 4.84 15.64 -13.63
N PRO A 10 5.53 14.57 -13.18
CA PRO A 10 5.38 14.07 -11.82
C PRO A 10 5.77 15.13 -10.79
N ASN A 11 4.91 15.35 -9.79
CA ASN A 11 5.28 16.14 -8.62
C ASN A 11 5.96 15.21 -7.60
N LEU A 12 7.29 15.10 -7.71
CA LEU A 12 8.09 14.20 -6.90
C LEU A 12 7.97 14.52 -5.40
N THR A 13 7.95 15.80 -5.02
CA THR A 13 7.79 16.22 -3.62
C THR A 13 6.50 15.67 -3.02
N ARG A 14 5.38 15.77 -3.76
CA ARG A 14 4.10 15.22 -3.32
C ARG A 14 4.14 13.70 -3.23
N GLN A 15 4.75 13.03 -4.19
CA GLN A 15 4.86 11.56 -4.18
C GLN A 15 5.70 11.07 -2.99
N MET A 16 6.81 11.73 -2.68
CA MET A 16 7.64 11.43 -1.52
C MET A 16 6.89 11.63 -0.21
N ALA A 17 6.17 12.76 -0.07
CA ALA A 17 5.37 13.03 1.12
C ALA A 17 4.26 11.97 1.36
N VAL A 18 3.62 11.48 0.29
CA VAL A 18 2.64 10.39 0.38
C VAL A 18 3.31 9.09 0.85
N ALA A 19 4.47 8.74 0.29
CA ALA A 19 5.18 7.53 0.64
C ALA A 19 5.68 7.53 2.10
N GLU A 20 6.19 8.66 2.59
CA GLU A 20 6.59 8.85 3.99
C GLU A 20 5.39 8.77 4.94
N THR A 21 4.28 9.42 4.58
CA THR A 21 3.03 9.36 5.36
C THR A 21 2.50 7.92 5.45
N ASN A 22 2.55 7.18 4.34
CA ASN A 22 2.14 5.78 4.30
C ASN A 22 3.00 4.91 5.22
N TYR A 23 4.32 5.14 5.24
CA TYR A 23 5.23 4.43 6.13
C TYR A 23 4.84 4.62 7.60
N HIS A 24 4.63 5.86 8.03
CA HIS A 24 4.26 6.14 9.42
C HIS A 24 2.89 5.58 9.81
N ARG A 25 1.90 5.61 8.90
CA ARG A 25 0.60 4.97 9.14
C ARG A 25 0.74 3.45 9.29
N LEU A 26 1.53 2.82 8.43
CA LEU A 26 1.82 1.38 8.54
C LEU A 26 2.53 1.05 9.84
N GLN A 27 3.56 1.81 10.24
CA GLN A 27 4.23 1.60 11.53
C GLN A 27 3.25 1.70 12.70
N ARG A 28 2.34 2.69 12.69
CA ARG A 28 1.33 2.87 13.73
C ARG A 28 0.34 1.68 13.80
N LEU A 29 -0.05 1.15 12.65
CA LEU A 29 -0.96 -0.02 12.59
C LEU A 29 -0.26 -1.31 13.02
N LEU A 30 0.93 -1.57 12.46
CA LEU A 30 1.62 -2.84 12.60
C LEU A 30 2.29 -3.00 13.98
N GLY A 31 2.78 -1.91 14.58
CA GLY A 31 3.49 -1.99 15.86
C GLY A 31 4.86 -2.64 15.69
N ASP A 32 5.18 -3.66 16.50
CA ASP A 32 6.44 -4.40 16.36
C ASP A 32 6.43 -5.28 15.11
N LEU A 33 6.96 -4.70 14.04
CA LEU A 33 7.13 -5.37 12.76
C LEU A 33 8.00 -6.62 12.89
N LYS A 34 8.94 -6.77 13.83
CA LYS A 34 9.88 -7.91 13.79
C LYS A 34 9.21 -9.26 13.96
N GLN A 35 8.18 -9.32 14.81
CA GLN A 35 7.49 -10.56 15.15
C GLN A 35 6.15 -10.71 14.45
N LEU A 36 5.62 -9.65 13.84
CA LEU A 36 4.30 -9.67 13.21
C LEU A 36 4.28 -10.54 11.94
N THR A 37 3.34 -11.45 11.80
CA THR A 37 3.12 -12.19 10.54
C THR A 37 1.98 -11.56 9.75
N SER A 38 0.92 -11.16 10.45
CA SER A 38 -0.26 -10.55 9.84
C SER A 38 -0.95 -9.59 10.81
N LEU A 39 -1.69 -8.64 10.25
CA LEU A 39 -2.60 -7.75 10.96
C LEU A 39 -3.92 -7.72 10.19
N GLN A 40 -5.02 -7.90 10.91
CA GLN A 40 -6.37 -7.68 10.41
C GLN A 40 -6.97 -6.48 11.12
N VAL A 41 -7.52 -5.54 10.35
CA VAL A 41 -8.18 -4.33 10.86
C VAL A 41 -9.62 -4.31 10.40
N THR A 42 -10.57 -4.39 11.34
CA THR A 42 -12.00 -4.20 11.03
C THR A 42 -12.29 -2.71 10.92
N LEU A 43 -12.84 -2.29 9.78
CA LEU A 43 -13.22 -0.91 9.50
C LEU A 43 -14.70 -0.71 9.83
N GLN A 44 -15.01 0.19 10.76
CA GLN A 44 -16.40 0.60 10.98
C GLN A 44 -16.76 1.73 10.02
N HIS A 45 -17.89 1.56 9.34
CA HIS A 45 -18.49 2.63 8.55
C HIS A 45 -20.00 2.55 8.73
N GLU A 46 -20.64 3.67 9.09
CA GLU A 46 -22.09 3.73 9.32
C GLU A 46 -22.94 3.33 8.10
N GLN A 47 -22.35 3.32 6.89
CA GLN A 47 -23.05 3.03 5.63
C GLN A 47 -22.49 1.87 4.81
N VAL A 48 -21.43 1.18 5.26
CA VAL A 48 -20.85 0.04 4.52
C VAL A 48 -20.99 -1.22 5.35
N THR A 49 -21.25 -2.32 4.65
CA THR A 49 -21.49 -3.68 5.15
C THR A 49 -20.70 -3.98 6.44
N PRO A 50 -21.34 -4.54 7.49
CA PRO A 50 -20.80 -4.59 8.86
C PRO A 50 -19.46 -5.33 9.07
N ASN A 51 -18.81 -5.84 8.02
CA ASN A 51 -17.65 -6.71 8.11
C ASN A 51 -16.48 -6.31 7.17
N THR A 52 -16.35 -5.04 6.78
CA THR A 52 -15.18 -4.61 5.98
C THR A 52 -13.89 -4.77 6.78
N GLN A 53 -12.93 -5.51 6.23
CA GLN A 53 -11.67 -5.82 6.87
C GLN A 53 -10.50 -5.55 5.94
N LEU A 54 -9.49 -4.83 6.47
CA LEU A 54 -8.19 -4.66 5.85
C LEU A 54 -7.25 -5.74 6.40
N HIS A 55 -6.76 -6.59 5.51
CA HIS A 55 -5.79 -7.64 5.83
C HIS A 55 -4.41 -7.18 5.36
N ILE A 56 -3.43 -7.24 6.25
CA ILE A 56 -2.05 -6.90 5.98
C ILE A 56 -1.19 -8.10 6.38
N LYS A 57 -0.47 -8.68 5.43
CA LYS A 57 0.41 -9.82 5.66
C LYS A 57 1.84 -9.44 5.35
N VAL A 58 2.78 -9.87 6.18
CA VAL A 58 4.20 -9.75 5.84
C VAL A 58 4.59 -10.95 4.99
N ILE A 59 5.12 -10.69 3.79
CA ILE A 59 5.50 -11.75 2.85
C ILE A 59 7.01 -11.88 2.68
N GLU A 60 7.78 -10.82 2.99
CA GLU A 60 9.24 -10.82 2.86
C GLU A 60 9.87 -9.84 3.84
N ARG A 61 11.01 -10.21 4.41
CA ARG A 61 11.78 -9.38 5.34
C ARG A 61 13.26 -9.40 4.96
N PHE A 62 13.83 -8.22 4.84
CA PHE A 62 15.26 -7.97 4.76
C PHE A 62 15.66 -6.93 5.80
N ASN A 63 16.96 -6.75 6.01
CA ASN A 63 17.50 -5.84 7.03
C ASN A 63 16.96 -4.40 6.91
N TYR A 64 16.81 -3.91 5.68
CA TYR A 64 16.41 -2.53 5.39
C TYR A 64 15.05 -2.42 4.71
N THR A 65 14.44 -3.54 4.32
CA THR A 65 13.14 -3.50 3.65
C THR A 65 12.22 -4.62 4.09
N THR A 66 10.93 -4.31 4.22
CA THR A 66 9.87 -5.30 4.44
C THR A 66 8.86 -5.22 3.32
N THR A 67 8.41 -6.35 2.79
CA THR A 67 7.32 -6.40 1.81
C THR A 67 6.05 -6.88 2.49
N LEU A 68 4.98 -6.12 2.31
CA LEU A 68 3.64 -6.43 2.78
C LEU A 68 2.73 -6.73 1.61
N GLU A 69 1.77 -7.62 1.83
CA GLU A 69 0.59 -7.79 1.01
C GLU A 69 -0.59 -7.16 1.74
N ILE A 70 -1.33 -6.28 1.07
CA ILE A 70 -2.47 -5.56 1.64
C ILE A 70 -3.71 -5.81 0.79
N GLN A 71 -4.78 -6.28 1.41
CA GLN A 71 -6.02 -6.62 0.73
C GLN A 71 -7.26 -6.21 1.53
N LEU A 72 -8.29 -5.76 0.82
CA LEU A 72 -9.60 -5.43 1.38
C LEU A 72 -10.58 -6.56 1.08
N GLY A 73 -11.35 -6.96 2.10
CA GLY A 73 -12.39 -7.96 1.96
C GLY A 73 -13.37 -7.95 3.11
N SER A 74 -14.28 -8.93 3.11
CA SER A 74 -15.26 -9.16 4.16
C SER A 74 -15.55 -10.66 4.22
N GLY A 75 -15.17 -11.32 5.31
CA GLY A 75 -15.34 -12.77 5.47
C GLY A 75 -14.59 -13.54 4.37
N SER A 76 -15.31 -14.28 3.54
CA SER A 76 -14.75 -15.04 2.40
C SER A 76 -14.68 -14.25 1.09
N ASN A 77 -15.18 -13.00 1.05
CA ASN A 77 -15.25 -12.21 -0.18
C ASN A 77 -14.15 -11.14 -0.23
N TRP A 78 -13.34 -11.17 -1.29
CA TRP A 78 -12.25 -10.22 -1.53
C TRP A 78 -12.63 -9.25 -2.63
N TRP A 79 -12.56 -7.94 -2.36
CA TRP A 79 -13.10 -6.93 -3.27
C TRP A 79 -12.11 -6.45 -4.33
N HIS A 80 -10.81 -6.55 -4.04
CA HIS A 80 -9.75 -6.11 -4.95
C HIS A 80 -8.54 -7.04 -4.91
N LYS A 81 -7.71 -6.93 -5.97
CA LYS A 81 -6.40 -7.59 -6.02
C LYS A 81 -5.48 -7.04 -4.91
N PRO A 82 -4.63 -7.90 -4.32
CA PRO A 82 -3.74 -7.46 -3.25
C PRO A 82 -2.70 -6.46 -3.78
N LEU A 83 -2.47 -5.42 -2.97
CA LEU A 83 -1.37 -4.49 -3.18
C LEU A 83 -0.12 -5.03 -2.49
N HIS A 84 0.98 -5.08 -3.23
CA HIS A 84 2.28 -5.37 -2.64
C HIS A 84 2.97 -4.06 -2.31
N VAL A 85 3.25 -3.83 -1.04
CA VAL A 85 3.83 -2.60 -0.52
C VAL A 85 5.22 -2.89 0.03
N ARG A 86 6.23 -2.17 -0.44
CA ARG A 86 7.59 -2.23 0.09
C ARG A 86 7.78 -1.08 1.07
N LEU A 87 8.20 -1.40 2.29
CA LEU A 87 8.68 -0.46 3.29
C LEU A 87 10.19 -0.40 3.18
N TYR A 88 10.74 0.80 3.09
CA TYR A 88 12.15 1.12 3.18
C TYR A 88 12.41 1.75 4.54
N HIS A 89 13.11 1.03 5.42
CA HIS A 89 13.27 1.41 6.82
C HIS A 89 14.31 2.50 7.06
N ASP A 90 15.29 2.58 6.15
CA ASP A 90 16.37 3.57 6.13
C ASP A 90 15.85 4.97 5.75
N VAL A 91 15.07 5.06 4.67
CA VAL A 91 14.48 6.33 4.19
C VAL A 91 13.06 6.57 4.69
N ARG A 92 12.51 5.65 5.48
CA ARG A 92 11.16 5.73 6.08
C ARG A 92 10.05 5.97 5.05
N MET A 93 10.08 5.22 3.95
CA MET A 93 9.09 5.33 2.87
C MET A 93 8.36 4.02 2.65
N ALA A 94 7.09 4.09 2.26
CA ALA A 94 6.30 2.94 1.85
C ALA A 94 5.65 3.19 0.48
N GLU A 95 5.89 2.28 -0.46
CA GLU A 95 5.39 2.40 -1.82
C GLU A 95 4.78 1.09 -2.32
N VAL A 96 3.76 1.21 -3.17
CA VAL A 96 3.21 0.08 -3.91
C VAL A 96 4.21 -0.33 -5.00
N VAL A 97 4.69 -1.58 -4.93
CA VAL A 97 5.69 -2.15 -5.85
C VAL A 97 5.09 -3.13 -6.85
N LYS A 98 3.91 -3.71 -6.56
CA LYS A 98 3.12 -4.53 -7.49
C LYS A 98 1.63 -4.46 -7.15
N SER A 99 0.78 -4.55 -8.17
CA SER A 99 -0.62 -4.97 -8.07
C SER A 99 -0.73 -6.25 -8.91
N ALA A 100 -1.56 -7.23 -8.51
CA ALA A 100 -1.42 -8.65 -8.87
C ALA A 100 -1.27 -9.05 -10.37
N ASP A 101 -1.43 -8.13 -11.34
CA ASP A 101 -1.17 -8.36 -12.78
C ASP A 101 0.07 -7.66 -13.36
N TYR A 102 0.74 -6.78 -12.60
CA TYR A 102 1.85 -5.99 -13.12
C TYR A 102 3.20 -6.51 -12.63
N ARG A 103 4.00 -6.94 -13.60
CA ARG A 103 5.45 -7.21 -13.51
C ARG A 103 6.09 -6.15 -12.61
N GLN A 104 7.01 -6.54 -11.71
CA GLN A 104 7.72 -5.63 -10.81
C GLN A 104 8.03 -4.31 -11.50
N TYR A 105 7.50 -3.19 -11.00
CA TYR A 105 7.74 -1.88 -11.61
C TYR A 105 9.26 -1.66 -11.61
N ARG A 106 9.88 -1.73 -12.79
CA ARG A 106 11.32 -1.51 -12.93
C ARG A 106 11.58 -0.03 -12.67
N GLY A 107 12.55 0.27 -11.81
CA GLY A 107 12.94 1.65 -11.46
C GLY A 107 13.47 2.47 -12.64
N SER A 108 13.73 1.82 -13.78
CA SER A 108 13.96 2.46 -15.06
C SER A 108 13.11 1.74 -16.09
N TYR A 109 12.06 2.40 -16.53
CA TYR A 109 11.58 2.16 -17.87
C TYR A 109 12.44 3.00 -18.80
N GLY A 110 12.91 2.41 -19.90
CA GLY A 110 13.62 3.14 -20.93
C GLY A 110 12.84 4.41 -21.26
N TYR A 111 13.45 5.56 -20.99
CA TYR A 111 12.88 6.81 -21.44
C TYR A 111 13.04 6.85 -22.96
N PRO A 112 11.97 7.06 -23.73
CA PRO A 112 10.64 7.52 -23.33
C PRO A 112 9.61 6.38 -23.18
N ASN A 113 8.90 6.34 -22.04
CA ASN A 113 7.65 5.58 -21.92
C ASN A 113 6.53 6.33 -22.64
N ASP A 114 5.97 5.72 -23.68
CA ASP A 114 5.22 6.39 -24.75
C ASP A 114 4.19 7.46 -24.36
N GLN A 115 3.61 7.51 -23.15
CA GLN A 115 2.66 8.58 -22.78
C GLN A 115 2.65 9.02 -21.30
N GLY A 116 3.63 8.65 -20.47
CA GLY A 116 3.63 8.97 -19.02
C GLY A 116 2.58 8.21 -18.18
N LEU A 117 1.84 7.28 -18.79
CA LEU A 117 0.76 6.49 -18.19
C LEU A 117 1.23 5.69 -16.95
N VAL A 118 2.39 5.05 -17.03
CA VAL A 118 2.94 4.20 -15.97
C VAL A 118 3.31 4.98 -14.69
N ALA A 119 3.75 6.23 -14.83
CA ALA A 119 4.12 7.06 -13.68
C ALA A 119 2.87 7.55 -12.91
N ASP A 120 1.80 7.86 -13.64
CA ASP A 120 0.54 8.27 -13.04
C ASP A 120 -0.15 7.09 -12.34
N GLU A 121 -0.13 5.89 -12.92
CA GLU A 121 -0.65 4.67 -12.28
C GLU A 121 0.00 4.39 -10.91
N LYS A 122 1.34 4.48 -10.82
CA LYS A 122 2.04 4.31 -9.53
C LYS A 122 1.63 5.37 -8.51
N ALA A 123 1.51 6.63 -8.94
CA ALA A 123 1.07 7.72 -8.07
C ALA A 123 -0.38 7.52 -7.58
N GLN A 124 -1.27 7.05 -8.44
CA GLN A 124 -2.64 6.70 -8.09
C GLN A 124 -2.70 5.54 -7.09
N LEU A 125 -1.91 4.47 -7.30
CA LEU A 125 -1.83 3.33 -6.37
C LEU A 125 -1.30 3.75 -4.99
N ASN A 126 -0.24 4.58 -4.95
CA ASN A 126 0.28 5.11 -3.68
C ASN A 126 -0.74 6.00 -2.96
N SER A 127 -1.54 6.77 -3.71
CA SER A 127 -2.61 7.60 -3.16
C SER A 127 -3.78 6.75 -2.65
N TYR A 128 -4.12 5.68 -3.36
CA TYR A 128 -5.13 4.72 -2.93
C TYR A 128 -4.72 3.99 -1.65
N LEU A 129 -3.46 3.52 -1.57
CA LEU A 129 -2.89 2.99 -0.33
C LEU A 129 -3.02 4.02 0.80
N ALA A 130 -2.72 5.29 0.54
CA ALA A 130 -2.84 6.34 1.54
C ALA A 130 -4.27 6.50 2.07
N LEU A 131 -5.28 6.38 1.21
CA LEU A 131 -6.69 6.39 1.59
C LEU A 131 -7.04 5.20 2.48
N LEU A 132 -6.66 3.98 2.09
CA LEU A 132 -6.91 2.76 2.87
C LEU A 132 -6.30 2.85 4.27
N LEU A 133 -5.03 3.25 4.35
CA LEU A 133 -4.31 3.38 5.62
C LEU A 133 -4.89 4.48 6.50
N LYS A 134 -5.30 5.61 5.90
CA LYS A 134 -5.99 6.67 6.63
C LYS A 134 -7.29 6.12 7.25
N GLN A 135 -8.09 5.40 6.47
CA GLN A 135 -9.34 4.81 6.95
C GLN A 135 -9.09 3.80 8.07
N ALA A 136 -8.08 2.94 7.94
CA ALA A 136 -7.71 1.98 8.98
C ALA A 136 -7.24 2.65 10.27
N VAL A 137 -6.50 3.75 10.20
CA VAL A 137 -6.05 4.49 11.39
C VAL A 137 -7.19 5.27 12.06
N GLN A 138 -8.13 5.82 11.29
CA GLN A 138 -9.21 6.66 11.82
C GLN A 138 -10.44 5.87 12.26
N HIS A 139 -10.79 4.80 11.55
CA HIS A 139 -12.02 4.04 11.72
C HIS A 139 -11.79 2.54 12.00
N GLY A 140 -10.53 2.15 12.25
CA GLY A 140 -10.20 0.80 12.69
C GLY A 140 -10.58 0.59 14.14
N THR A 141 -11.47 -0.37 14.41
CA THR A 141 -11.99 -0.60 15.76
C THR A 141 -11.50 -1.89 16.40
N HIS A 142 -11.16 -2.90 15.60
CA HIS A 142 -10.56 -4.14 16.08
C HIS A 142 -9.27 -4.42 15.29
N LEU A 143 -8.15 -4.53 16.01
CA LEU A 143 -6.84 -4.84 15.44
C LEU A 143 -6.39 -6.20 15.96
N GLN A 144 -6.44 -7.22 15.12
CA GLN A 144 -5.95 -8.55 15.45
C GLN A 144 -4.57 -8.75 14.81
N ARG A 145 -3.53 -8.79 15.66
CA ARG A 145 -2.15 -9.05 15.25
C ARG A 145 -1.82 -10.51 15.49
N GLN A 146 -1.23 -11.17 14.51
CA GLN A 146 -0.65 -12.50 14.67
C GLN A 146 0.86 -12.37 14.66
N ALA A 147 1.52 -12.96 15.65
CA ALA A 147 2.97 -13.06 15.69
C ALA A 147 3.44 -14.36 15.02
N GLN A 148 4.73 -14.42 14.64
CA GLN A 148 5.38 -15.68 14.31
C GLN A 148 5.39 -16.56 15.56
N GLU A 149 4.78 -17.74 15.47
CA GLU A 149 4.99 -18.78 16.48
C GLU A 149 6.46 -19.20 16.41
N VAL A 150 7.19 -18.96 17.49
CA VAL A 150 8.55 -19.48 17.67
C VAL A 150 8.38 -20.96 18.01
N ALA A 151 8.68 -21.82 17.03
CA ALA A 151 8.83 -23.26 17.24
C ALA A 151 10.16 -23.57 17.95
#